data_AF-A0A368ZUA0-F1
#
_entry.id   AF-A0A368ZUA0-F1
#
_cell.length_a   1.000
_cell.length_b   1.000
_cell.length_c   1.000
_cell.angle_alpha   90.00
_cell.angle_beta   90.00
_cell.angle_gamma   90.00
#
_symmetry.space_group_name_H-M   'P 1'
#
loop_
_entity.id
_entity.type
_entity.pdbx_description
1 polymer ?
#
loop_
_entity_poly.entity_id
_entity_poly.type
_entity_poly.pdbx_seq_one_letter_code
_entity_poly.pdbx_strand_id
1 'polypeptide(L)' 'MNIRPYEEKDRKVVIALWNQCGLVAPQNDPNKDIDRKLKVGFSLES' A
#
# COMPACT_ATOMS: atom_id res chain seq x y z
N MET A 1 -4.41 -17.38 10.39
CA MET A 1 -4.47 -16.13 9.61
C MET A 1 -4.31 -14.98 10.58
N ASN A 2 -3.26 -14.16 10.45
CA ASN A 2 -3.06 -12.97 11.31
C ASN A 2 -3.24 -11.72 10.44
N ILE A 3 -4.23 -10.89 10.74
CA ILE A 3 -4.50 -9.64 10.05
C ILE A 3 -3.97 -8.51 10.94
N ARG A 4 -3.01 -7.74 10.43
CA ARG A 4 -2.36 -6.65 11.15
C ARG A 4 -2.28 -5.37 10.31
N PRO A 5 -2.09 -4.20 10.94
CA PRO A 5 -1.79 -2.98 10.20
C PRO A 5 -0.57 -3.13 9.29
N TYR A 6 -0.58 -2.38 8.19
CA TYR A 6 0.55 -2.26 7.29
C TYR A 6 1.75 -1.65 8.02
N GLU A 7 2.94 -2.20 7.79
CA GLU A 7 4.22 -1.60 8.18
C GLU A 7 5.04 -1.29 6.94
N GLU A 8 5.93 -0.29 7.01
CA GLU A 8 6.71 0.14 5.85
C GLU A 8 7.60 -0.98 5.25
N LYS A 9 8.00 -1.96 6.06
CA LYS A 9 8.71 -3.16 5.60
C LYS A 9 7.90 -4.02 4.61
N ASP A 10 6.58 -3.89 4.63
CA ASP A 10 5.67 -4.65 3.77
C ASP A 10 5.57 -4.05 2.36
N ARG A 11 6.06 -2.82 2.13
CA ARG A 11 5.91 -2.11 0.85
C ARG A 11 6.27 -2.97 -0.35
N LYS A 12 7.47 -3.55 -0.33
CA LYS A 12 7.99 -4.32 -1.47
C LYS A 12 7.14 -5.55 -1.78
N VAL A 13 6.71 -6.29 -0.74
CA VAL A 13 5.92 -7.51 -0.93
C VAL A 13 4.48 -7.20 -1.37
N VAL A 14 3.89 -6.12 -0.85
CA VAL A 14 2.55 -5.66 -1.27
C VAL A 14 2.56 -5.22 -2.74
N ILE A 15 3.54 -4.42 -3.15
CA ILE A 15 3.66 -3.99 -4.56
C ILE A 15 3.92 -5.19 -5.47
N ALA A 16 4.77 -6.13 -5.08
CA ALA A 16 5.00 -7.34 -5.86
C ALA A 16 3.70 -8.15 -6.05
N LEU A 17 2.90 -8.30 -4.98
CA LEU A 17 1.61 -8.97 -5.04
C LEU A 17 0.64 -8.25 -5.98
N TRP A 18 0.55 -6.91 -5.91
CA TRP A 18 -0.30 -6.14 -6.82
C TRP A 18 0.08 -6.35 -8.29
N ASN A 19 1.38 -6.36 -8.59
CA ASN A 19 1.85 -6.64 -9.96
C ASN A 19 1.50 -8.07 -10.39
N GLN A 20 1.74 -9.07 -9.53
CA GLN A 20 1.41 -10.46 -9.81
C GLN A 20 -0.08 -10.69 -10.04
N CYS A 21 -0.92 -9.95 -9.34
CA CYS A 21 -2.38 -10.00 -9.50
C CYS A 21 -2.92 -9.07 -10.59
N GLY A 22 -2.06 -8.32 -11.30
CA GLY A 22 -2.50 -7.38 -12.34
C GLY A 22 -3.30 -6.18 -11.81
N LEU A 23 -3.10 -5.79 -10.55
CA LEU A 23 -3.81 -4.68 -9.89
C LEU A 23 -3.18 -3.31 -10.19
N VAL A 24 -2.01 -3.26 -10.83
CA VAL A 24 -1.32 -2.01 -11.20
C VAL A 24 -1.71 -1.63 -12.63
N ALA A 25 -2.48 -0.54 -12.77
CA ALA A 25 -2.83 0.04 -14.07
C ALA A 25 -1.83 1.14 -14.50
N PRO A 26 -1.73 1.51 -15.79
CA PRO A 26 -0.74 2.49 -16.27
C PRO A 26 -0.78 3.87 -15.59
N GLN A 27 -1.95 4.29 -15.11
CA GLN A 27 -2.14 5.53 -14.38
C GLN A 27 -1.74 5.45 -12.89
N ASN A 28 -1.38 4.27 -12.39
CA ASN A 28 -1.03 4.03 -11.00
C ASN A 28 0.49 3.94 -10.81
N ASP A 29 0.99 4.67 -9.82
CA ASP A 29 2.30 4.43 -9.22
C ASP A 29 2.06 3.84 -7.83
N PRO A 30 2.28 2.53 -7.64
CA PRO A 30 2.01 1.85 -6.37
C PRO A 30 2.70 2.48 -5.17
N ASN A 31 3.89 3.07 -5.35
CA ASN A 31 4.58 3.74 -4.25
C ASN A 31 3.83 5.01 -3.85
N LYS A 32 3.42 5.83 -4.82
CA LYS A 32 2.62 7.04 -4.57
C LYS A 32 1.23 6.72 -4.03
N ASP A 33 0.66 5.59 -4.42
CA ASP A 33 -0.62 5.11 -3.88
C ASP A 33 -0.51 4.78 -2.38
N ILE A 34 0.53 4.05 -1.99
CA ILE A 34 0.83 3.75 -0.58
C ILE A 34 1.13 5.03 0.20
N ASP A 35 1.98 5.93 -0.33
CA ASP A 35 2.33 7.17 0.35
C ASP A 35 1.11 8.06 0.59
N ARG A 36 0.19 8.13 -0.38
CA ARG A 36 -1.08 8.84 -0.23
C ARG A 36 -1.96 8.22 0.85
N LYS A 37 -2.02 6.88 0.93
CA LYS A 37 -2.80 6.19 1.97
C LYS A 37 -2.22 6.38 3.37
N LEU A 38 -0.90 6.35 3.52
CA LEU A 38 -0.25 6.64 4.81
C LEU A 38 -0.49 8.09 5.25
N LYS A 39 -0.48 9.05 4.32
CA LYS A 39 -0.77 10.46 4.64
C LYS A 39 -2.21 10.72 5.09
N VAL A 40 -3.19 10.02 4.50
CA VAL A 40 -4.61 10.18 4.85
C VAL A 40 -4.99 9.36 6.08
N GLY A 41 -4.41 8.17 6.27
CA GLY A 41 -4.67 7.29 7.40
C GLY A 41 -4.11 7.80 8.74
N PHE A 42 -3.13 8.71 8.70
CA PHE A 42 -2.53 9.30 9.90
C PHE A 42 -3.50 10.22 10.68
N SER A 43 -4.58 10.70 10.05
CA SER A 43 -5.50 11.68 10.67
C SER A 43 -6.68 11.08 11.44
N LEU A 44 -6.77 9.75 11.62
CA LEU A 44 -7.84 9.11 12.39
C LEU A 44 -7.49 8.88 13.87
N GLU A 45 -6.31 9.32 14.31
CA GLU A 45 -5.91 9.32 15.73
C GLU A 45 -5.62 10.75 16.23
N SER A 46 -6.64 11.62 16.21
CA SER A 46 -6.64 12.91 16.89
C SER A 46 -7.99 13.20 17.53
#